data_AF-A0AAV6ULR3-F1
#
_entry.id   AF-A0AAV6ULR3-F1
#
_cell.length_a   1.000
_cell.length_b   1.000
_cell.length_c   1.000
_cell.angle_alpha   90.00
_cell.angle_beta   90.00
_cell.angle_gamma   90.00
#
_symmetry.space_group_name_H-M   'P 1'
#
loop_
_entity.id
_entity.type
_entity.pdbx_description
1 polymer ?
#
loop_
_entity_poly.entity_id
_entity_poly.type
_entity_poly.pdbx_seq_one_letter_code
_entity_poly.pdbx_strand_id
1 'polypeptide(L)'
;MDRMVRNLEDLRGIIKYLTGKGVQVKFIKENLTFSGEDTPLSTLLLSVMGAFAEFERALILERQREGIALAKERGAYRGRKIAISE
;
A
#
# COMPACT_ATOMS: atom_id res chain seq x y z
N MET A 1 -1.74 6.19 -4.47
CA MET A 1 -1.45 4.74 -4.45
C MET A 1 -2.37 3.95 -3.53
N ASP A 2 -2.51 4.35 -2.25
CA ASP A 2 -3.31 3.64 -1.23
C ASP A 2 -4.77 3.30 -1.57
N ARG A 3 -5.38 4.02 -2.52
CA ARG A 3 -6.78 3.81 -2.93
C ARG A 3 -6.94 2.89 -4.14
N MET A 4 -5.86 2.58 -4.84
CA MET A 4 -5.92 1.93 -6.15
C MET A 4 -5.33 0.53 -6.14
N VAL A 5 -4.41 0.22 -5.21
CA VAL A 5 -3.63 -1.02 -5.29
C VAL A 5 -3.24 -1.54 -3.91
N ARG A 6 -3.23 -2.88 -3.78
CA ARG A 6 -2.99 -3.56 -2.50
C ARG A 6 -1.50 -3.83 -2.22
N ASN A 7 -0.67 -3.84 -3.26
CA ASN A 7 0.78 -4.03 -3.18
C ASN A 7 1.48 -3.41 -4.42
N LEU A 8 2.81 -3.29 -4.36
CA LEU A 8 3.62 -2.72 -5.43
C LEU A 8 3.62 -3.56 -6.71
N GLU A 9 3.60 -4.89 -6.58
CA GLU A 9 3.58 -5.82 -7.69
C GLU A 9 2.36 -5.58 -8.59
N ASP A 10 1.19 -5.43 -7.97
CA ASP A 10 -0.10 -5.16 -8.60
C ASP A 10 -0.11 -3.78 -9.24
N LEU A 11 0.51 -2.78 -8.61
CA LEU A 11 0.66 -1.45 -9.20
C LEU A 11 1.49 -1.49 -10.47
N ARG A 12 2.63 -2.18 -10.43
CA ARG A 12 3.52 -2.34 -11.58
C ARG A 12 2.81 -3.06 -12.71
N GLY A 13 2.02 -4.08 -12.41
CA GLY A 13 1.19 -4.80 -13.38
C GLY A 13 0.16 -3.89 -14.06
N ILE A 14 -0.59 -3.11 -13.28
CA ILE A 14 -1.61 -2.19 -13.80
C ILE A 14 -0.98 -1.11 -14.68
N ILE A 15 0.12 -0.48 -14.23
CA ILE A 15 0.81 0.54 -15.04
C ILE A 15 1.27 -0.06 -16.35
N LYS A 16 1.98 -1.21 -16.34
CA LYS A 16 2.44 -1.89 -17.56
C LYS A 16 1.30 -2.24 -18.51
N TYR A 17 0.16 -2.71 -17.96
CA TYR A 17 -1.01 -3.05 -18.77
C TYR A 17 -1.61 -1.81 -19.44
N LEU A 18 -1.74 -0.70 -18.72
CA LEU A 18 -2.31 0.55 -19.24
C LEU A 18 -1.37 1.21 -20.25
N THR A 19 -0.08 1.30 -19.94
CA THR A 19 0.91 1.88 -20.85
C THR A 19 1.11 1.03 -22.10
N GLY A 20 1.06 -0.30 -21.99
CA GLY A 20 1.06 -1.21 -23.14
C GLY A 20 -0.15 -1.05 -24.06
N LYS A 21 -1.22 -0.41 -23.58
CA LYS A 21 -2.41 -0.03 -24.37
C LYS A 21 -2.35 1.42 -24.88
N GLY A 22 -1.23 2.13 -24.68
CA GLY A 22 -1.07 3.54 -25.04
C GLY A 22 -1.76 4.52 -24.08
N VAL A 23 -2.19 4.08 -22.89
CA VAL A 23 -2.83 4.94 -21.89
C VAL A 23 -1.74 5.59 -21.02
N GLN A 24 -1.85 6.91 -20.84
CA GLN A 24 -1.01 7.66 -19.91
C GLN A 24 -1.60 7.61 -18.49
N VAL A 25 -0.79 7.24 -17.51
CA VAL A 25 -1.15 7.22 -16.08
C VAL A 25 -0.45 8.36 -15.37
N LYS A 26 -1.23 9.24 -14.71
CA LYS A 26 -0.69 10.36 -13.93
C LYS A 26 -1.05 10.24 -12.45
N PHE A 27 -0.03 10.21 -11.60
CA PHE A 27 -0.15 10.36 -10.15
C PHE A 27 -0.17 11.84 -9.80
N ILE A 28 -1.33 12.35 -9.38
CA ILE A 28 -1.53 13.78 -9.12
C ILE A 28 -0.72 14.25 -7.91
N LYS A 29 -0.76 13.48 -6.81
CA LYS A 29 -0.14 13.88 -5.54
C LYS A 29 1.40 13.85 -5.64
N GLU A 30 1.92 12.87 -6.34
CA GLU A 30 3.36 12.67 -6.49
C GLU A 30 3.92 13.30 -7.77
N ASN A 31 3.05 13.95 -8.57
CA ASN A 31 3.37 14.60 -9.84
C ASN A 31 4.17 13.71 -10.82
N LEU A 32 3.83 12.43 -10.90
CA LEU A 32 4.50 11.46 -11.76
C LEU A 32 3.59 11.05 -12.91
N THR A 33 4.18 10.91 -14.10
CA THR A 33 3.45 10.56 -15.31
C THR A 33 4.15 9.38 -15.99
N PHE A 34 3.37 8.37 -16.35
CA PHE A 34 3.80 7.18 -17.05
C PHE A 34 3.07 7.13 -18.40
N SER A 35 3.79 7.36 -19.50
CA SER A 35 3.22 7.46 -20.86
C SER A 35 3.53 6.26 -21.75
N GLY A 36 4.19 5.22 -21.24
CA GLY A 36 4.66 4.08 -22.05
C GLY A 36 6.01 4.30 -22.73
N GLU A 37 6.58 5.50 -22.62
CA GLU A 37 8.02 5.69 -22.78
C GLU A 37 8.69 5.15 -21.52
N ASP A 38 9.00 3.84 -21.54
CA ASP A 38 9.74 3.13 -20.48
C ASP A 38 11.16 3.71 -20.38
N THR A 39 11.29 4.89 -19.79
CA THR A 39 12.60 5.44 -19.43
C THR A 39 13.10 4.67 -18.21
N PRO A 40 14.40 4.33 -18.15
CA PRO A 40 14.99 3.70 -16.96
C PRO A 40 14.71 4.48 -15.67
N LEU A 41 14.60 5.81 -15.78
CA LEU A 41 14.24 6.72 -14.69
C LEU A 41 12.81 6.48 -14.16
N SER A 42 11.83 6.30 -15.04
CA SER A 42 10.43 6.03 -14.63
C SER A 42 10.30 4.69 -13.90
N THR A 43 11.06 3.68 -14.32
CA THR A 43 11.11 2.37 -13.64
C THR A 43 11.75 2.47 -12.25
N LEU A 44 12.83 3.24 -12.13
CA LEU A 44 13.48 3.52 -10.84
C LEU A 44 12.51 4.25 -9.89
N LEU A 45 11.88 5.33 -10.36
CA LEU A 45 10.91 6.10 -9.57
C LEU A 45 9.75 5.24 -9.08
N LEU A 46 9.18 4.40 -9.95
CA LEU A 46 8.12 3.47 -9.55
C LEU A 46 8.58 2.50 -8.46
N SER A 47 9.80 1.98 -8.58
CA SER A 47 10.38 1.05 -7.60
C SER A 47 10.61 1.74 -6.25
N VAL A 48 11.14 2.96 -6.26
CA VAL A 48 11.37 3.77 -5.05
C VAL A 48 10.05 4.10 -4.35
N MET A 49 9.02 4.52 -5.10
CA MET A 49 7.71 4.79 -4.53
C MET A 49 7.08 3.55 -3.90
N GLY A 50 7.26 2.40 -4.55
CA GLY A 50 6.81 1.13 -4.02
C GLY A 50 7.46 0.74 -2.71
N ALA A 51 8.79 0.85 -2.65
CA ALA A 51 9.54 0.64 -1.42
C ALA A 51 9.09 1.61 -0.32
N PHE A 52 8.80 2.87 -0.66
CA PHE A 52 8.31 3.86 0.30
C PHE A 52 6.92 3.51 0.84
N ALA A 53 6.00 3.06 -0.03
CA ALA A 53 4.67 2.62 0.38
C ALA A 53 4.71 1.39 1.31
N GLU A 54 5.59 0.43 1.02
CA GLU A 54 5.82 -0.73 1.89
C GLU A 54 6.41 -0.33 3.24
N PHE A 55 7.37 0.61 3.24
CA PHE A 55 7.96 1.16 4.44
C PHE A 55 6.93 1.88 5.33
N GLU A 56 6.09 2.76 4.75
CA GLU A 56 5.02 3.43 5.48
C GLU A 56 4.03 2.43 6.10
N ARG A 57 3.67 1.39 5.34
CA ARG A 57 2.80 0.31 5.84
C ARG A 57 3.44 -0.46 7.00
N ALA A 58 4.74 -0.75 6.91
CA ALA A 58 5.46 -1.41 7.99
C ALA A 58 5.45 -0.57 9.27
N LEU A 59 5.71 0.75 9.17
CA LEU A 59 5.66 1.68 10.30
C LEU A 59 4.26 1.77 10.94
N ILE A 60 3.20 1.78 10.12
CA ILE A 60 1.82 1.79 10.64
C ILE A 60 1.54 0.51 11.44
N LEU A 61 1.96 -0.65 10.93
CA LEU A 61 1.78 -1.94 11.60
C LEU A 61 2.60 -2.04 12.88
N GLU A 62 3.80 -1.47 12.91
CA GLU A 62 4.64 -1.39 14.12
C GLU A 62 3.93 -0.59 15.22
N ARG A 63 3.49 0.63 14.93
CA ARG A 63 2.72 1.45 15.88
C ARG A 63 1.43 0.78 16.33
N GLN A 64 0.76 0.06 15.42
CA GLN A 64 -0.43 -0.72 15.76
C GLN A 64 -0.09 -1.82 16.76
N ARG A 65 1.01 -2.55 16.57
CA ARG A 65 1.45 -3.60 17.49
C ARG A 65 1.77 -3.04 18.88
N GLU A 66 2.43 -1.89 18.95
CA GLU A 66 2.67 -1.18 20.22
C GLU A 66 1.35 -0.84 20.93
N GLY A 67 0.40 -0.25 20.19
CA GLY A 67 -0.92 0.08 20.74
C GLY A 67 -1.69 -1.16 21.22
N ILE A 68 -1.62 -2.27 20.47
CA ILE A 68 -2.21 -3.55 20.86
C ILE A 68 -1.56 -4.08 22.15
N ALA A 69 -0.23 -3.99 22.27
CA ALA A 69 0.49 -4.45 23.46
C ALA A 69 0.02 -3.70 24.72
N LEU A 70 -0.01 -2.36 24.65
CA LEU A 70 -0.52 -1.51 25.74
C LEU A 70 -2.00 -1.80 26.07
N ALA A 71 -2.84 -2.03 25.06
CA ALA A 71 -4.24 -2.36 25.27
C ALA A 71 -4.44 -3.77 25.88
N LYS A 72 -3.55 -4.73 25.59
CA LYS A 72 -3.51 -6.04 26.25
C LYS A 72 -3.11 -5.93 27.71
N GLU A 73 -2.08 -5.15 28.03
CA GLU A 73 -1.66 -4.90 29.42
C GLU A 73 -2.78 -4.28 30.25
N ARG A 74 -3.57 -3.37 29.65
CA ARG A 74 -4.75 -2.75 30.28
C ARG A 74 -5.98 -3.66 30.34
N GLY A 75 -5.91 -4.89 29.80
CA GLY A 75 -7.03 -5.84 29.80
C GLY A 75 -8.21 -5.47 28.89
N ALA A 76 -7.99 -4.63 27.87
CA ALA A 76 -9.07 -4.16 26.99
C ALA A 76 -9.63 -5.25 26.08
N TYR A 77 -8.81 -6.24 25.69
CA TYR A 77 -9.22 -7.34 24.82
C TYR A 77 -9.98 -8.43 25.60
N ARG A 78 -11.29 -8.54 25.34
CA ARG A 78 -12.17 -9.56 25.96
C ARG A 78 -12.55 -10.72 25.03
N GLY A 79 -11.86 -10.83 23.90
CA GLY A 79 -12.15 -11.84 22.89
C GLY A 79 -13.52 -11.64 22.23
N ARG A 80 -13.95 -12.65 21.45
CA ARG A 80 -15.28 -12.67 20.84
C ARG A 80 -16.31 -13.03 21.91
N LYS A 81 -17.36 -12.21 22.06
CA LYS A 81 -18.50 -12.56 22.92
C LYS A 81 -19.18 -13.82 22.39
N ILE A 82 -19.57 -14.72 23.30
CA ILE A 82 -20.30 -15.95 22.97
C ILE A 82 -21.64 -15.52 22.34
N ALA A 83 -21.94 -16.04 21.15
CA ALA A 83 -23.08 -15.60 20.34
C ALA A 83 -24.37 -16.39 20.61
N ILE A 84 -24.28 -17.51 21.34
CA ILE A 84 -25.42 -18.36 21.67
C ILE A 84 -25.22 -18.84 23.11
N SER A 85 -26.10 -18.38 24.00
CA SER A 85 -26.36 -19.03 25.29
C SER A 85 -27.60 -19.90 25.10
N GLU A 86 -27.60 -21.10 25.67
CA GLU A 86 -28.74 -22.05 25.71
C GLU A 86 -30.09 -21.38 25.95
#